data_AF-A0A846E640-F1
#
_entry.id   AF-A0A846E640-F1
#
_cell.length_a   1.000
_cell.length_b   1.000
_cell.length_c   1.000
_cell.angle_alpha   90.00
_cell.angle_beta   90.00
_cell.angle_gamma   90.00
#
_symmetry.space_group_name_H-M   'P 1'
#
loop_
_entity.id
_entity.type
_entity.pdbx_description
1 polymer ?
#
loop_
_entity_poly.entity_id
_entity_poly.type
_entity_poly.pdbx_seq_one_letter_code
_entity_poly.pdbx_strand_id
1 'polypeptide(L)' 'MRVLLVEDEPDLGAAIKRTLNQEAYVVDWVLE' A
#
# COMPACT_ATOMS: atom_id res chain seq x y z
N MET A 1 0.00 -13.06 -0.77
CA MET A 1 -0.73 -12.65 0.46
C MET A 1 -1.35 -11.29 0.20
N ARG A 2 -2.54 -10.99 0.75
CA ARG A 2 -3.25 -9.71 0.53
C ARG A 2 -3.08 -8.80 1.74
N VAL A 3 -2.85 -7.51 1.49
CA VAL A 3 -2.67 -6.48 2.51
C VAL A 3 -3.63 -5.33 2.21
N LEU A 4 -4.38 -4.89 3.21
CA LEU A 4 -5.16 -3.65 3.16
C LEU A 4 -4.29 -2.54 3.75
N LEU A 5 -3.95 -1.56 2.93
CA LEU A 5 -3.22 -0.36 3.34
C LEU A 5 -4.24 0.77 3.53
N VAL A 6 -4.29 1.35 4.73
CA VAL A 6 -5.12 2.52 5.04
C VAL A 6 -4.17 3.63 5.47
N GLU A 7 -4.04 4.66 4.64
CA GLU A 7 -3.13 5.78 4.87
C GLU A 7 -3.82 7.07 4.39
N ASP A 8 -3.74 8.13 5.19
CA ASP A 8 -4.25 9.47 4.91
C ASP A 8 -3.29 10.28 4.01
N GLU A 9 -1.99 9.99 4.12
CA GLU A 9 -0.95 10.63 3.31
C GLU A 9 -0.66 9.87 1.99
N PRO A 10 -0.97 10.47 0.81
CA PRO A 10 -0.83 9.79 -0.48
C PRO A 10 0.61 9.44 -0.84
N ASP A 11 1.57 10.31 -0.49
CA ASP A 11 2.99 10.06 -0.82
C ASP A 11 3.55 8.90 0.00
N LEU A 12 3.15 8.78 1.27
CA LEU A 12 3.55 7.67 2.15
C LEU A 12 2.90 6.36 1.69
N GLY A 13 1.60 6.36 1.43
CA GLY A 13 0.89 5.17 0.97
C GLY A 13 1.42 4.66 -0.38
N ALA A 14 1.82 5.54 -1.29
CA ALA A 14 2.45 5.17 -2.55
C ALA A 14 3.83 4.50 -2.35
N ALA A 15 4.65 5.01 -1.42
CA ALA A 15 5.94 4.43 -1.09
C ALA A 15 5.80 3.02 -0.49
N ILE A 16 4.86 2.84 0.45
CA ILE A 16 4.57 1.55 1.09
C ILE A 16 4.02 0.55 0.06
N LYS A 17 3.05 0.96 -0.75
CA LYS A 17 2.47 0.13 -1.82
C LYS A 17 3.54 -0.35 -2.81
N ARG A 18 4.50 0.51 -3.16
CA ARG A 18 5.62 0.14 -4.05
C ARG A 18 6.47 -0.97 -3.46
N THR A 19 6.86 -0.85 -2.20
CA THR A 19 7.66 -1.88 -1.50
C THR A 19 6.91 -3.20 -1.40
N LEU A 20 5.63 -3.15 -0.99
CA LEU A 20 4.80 -4.35 -0.86
C LEU A 20 4.56 -5.07 -2.20
N ASN A 21 4.41 -4.33 -3.29
CA ASN A 21 4.33 -4.92 -4.63
C ASN A 21 5.61 -5.64 -5.05
N GLN A 22 6.79 -5.16 -4.63
CA GLN A 22 8.08 -5.84 -4.90
C GLN A 22 8.17 -7.18 -4.17
N GLU A 23 7.59 -7.25 -2.97
CA GLU A 23 7.47 -8.47 -2.16
C GLU A 23 6.30 -9.39 -2.60
N ALA A 24 5.74 -9.16 -3.80
CA ALA A 24 4.62 -9.92 -4.37
C ALA A 24 3.35 -9.93 -3.48
N TYR A 25 3.14 -8.89 -2.68
CA TYR A 25 1.87 -8.66 -2.01
C TYR A 25 0.87 -7.99 -2.95
N VAL A 26 -0.41 -8.36 -2.79
CA VAL A 26 -1.52 -7.64 -3.41
C VAL A 26 -2.00 -6.60 -2.41
N VAL A 27 -1.84 -5.33 -2.76
CA VAL A 27 -2.13 -4.20 -1.87
C VAL A 27 -3.40 -3.49 -2.32
N ASP A 28 -4.44 -3.60 -1.50
CA ASP A 28 -5.65 -2.79 -1.60
C ASP A 28 -5.40 -1.52 -0.78
N TRP A 29 -5.25 -0.37 -1.44
CA TRP A 29 -4.94 0.90 -0.76
C TRP A 29 -6.19 1.78 -0.72
N VAL A 30 -6.57 2.17 0.50
CA VAL A 30 -7.65 3.11 0.80
C VAL A 30 -7.02 4.40 1.34
N LEU A 31 -7.44 5.52 0.77
CA LEU A 31 -7.16 6.86 1.28
C LEU A 31 -8.30 7.25 2.24
N GLU A 32 -7.98 7.61 3.48
CA GLU A 32 -8.94 8.11 4.48
C GLU A 32 -8.76 9.61 4.73
#